data_AF-A0A059X105-F1
#
_entry.id   AF-A0A059X105-F1
#
_cell.length_a   1.000
_cell.length_b   1.000
_cell.length_c   1.000
_cell.angle_alpha   90.00
_cell.angle_beta   90.00
_cell.angle_gamma   90.00
#
_symmetry.space_group_name_H-M   'P 1'
#
loop_
_entity.id
_entity.type
_entity.pdbx_description
1 polymer ?
#
loop_
_entity_poly.entity_id
_entity_poly.type
_entity_poly.pdbx_seq_one_letter_code
_entity_poly.pdbx_strand_id
1 'polypeptide(L)'
;MPAERANTLFRQFLATAVAEYKFTSANLGINDPSGEIVARYERLVGTPSRNGRFDAMTLEQSERCIDELIRDETSVAGAASRFSLAQSFQVTKWRIDGQEASTQSSLIIHYGQLPCLSTFLQFESVEEFESVQKVLA
;
A
#
# COMPACT_ATOMS: atom_id res chain seq x y z
N MET A 1 11.92 3.52 -5.03
CA MET A 1 11.86 2.05 -4.88
C MET A 1 10.87 1.52 -5.89
N PRO A 2 11.22 0.53 -6.74
CA PRO A 2 10.26 -0.06 -7.69
C PRO A 2 9.06 -0.69 -6.99
N ALA A 3 7.90 -0.68 -7.66
CA ALA A 3 6.64 -1.20 -7.11
C ALA A 3 6.71 -2.69 -6.75
N GLU A 4 7.40 -3.49 -7.56
CA GLU A 4 7.61 -4.92 -7.29
C GLU A 4 8.35 -5.13 -5.96
N ARG A 5 9.49 -4.45 -5.80
CA ARG A 5 10.29 -4.51 -4.57
C ARG A 5 9.50 -4.00 -3.37
N ALA A 6 8.72 -2.93 -3.53
CA ALA A 6 7.86 -2.39 -2.47
C ALA A 6 6.82 -3.42 -2.01
N ASN A 7 6.13 -4.08 -2.95
CA ASN A 7 5.13 -5.12 -2.67
C ASN A 7 5.77 -6.33 -1.97
N THR A 8 6.92 -6.79 -2.44
CA THR A 8 7.65 -7.91 -1.80
C THR A 8 8.03 -7.58 -0.35
N LEU A 9 8.65 -6.42 -0.11
CA LEU A 9 9.05 -6.00 1.23
C LEU A 9 7.84 -5.81 2.15
N PHE A 10 6.75 -5.25 1.63
CA PHE A 10 5.52 -5.08 2.40
C PHE A 10 4.92 -6.43 2.81
N ARG A 11 4.86 -7.42 1.90
CA ARG A 11 4.39 -8.78 2.24
C ARG A 11 5.27 -9.46 3.28
N GLN A 12 6.58 -9.31 3.18
CA GLN A 12 7.52 -9.81 4.19
C GLN A 12 7.32 -9.14 5.55
N PHE A 13 7.12 -7.83 5.57
CA PHE A 13 6.83 -7.08 6.77
C PHE A 13 5.53 -7.56 7.43
N LEU A 14 4.43 -7.69 6.65
CA LEU A 14 3.16 -8.21 7.16
C LEU A 14 3.32 -9.62 7.76
N ALA A 15 4.04 -10.51 7.06
CA ALA A 15 4.27 -11.88 7.53
C ALA A 15 5.09 -11.93 8.83
N THR A 16 6.01 -10.99 9.03
CA THR A 16 6.93 -11.00 10.18
C THR A 16 6.36 -10.26 11.38
N ALA A 17 5.86 -9.04 11.16
CA ALA A 17 5.50 -8.11 12.22
C ALA A 17 3.99 -8.10 12.54
N VAL A 18 3.11 -8.49 11.61
CA VAL A 18 1.67 -8.26 11.75
C VAL A 18 0.90 -9.55 11.98
N ALA A 19 0.39 -9.74 13.18
CA ALA A 19 -0.41 -10.92 13.55
C ALA A 19 -1.77 -10.91 12.85
N GLU A 20 -2.45 -9.77 12.88
CA GLU A 20 -3.79 -9.62 12.32
C GLU A 20 -3.97 -8.22 11.73
N TYR A 21 -4.50 -8.16 10.51
CA TYR A 21 -4.79 -6.92 9.81
C TYR A 21 -5.97 -7.07 8.86
N LYS A 22 -6.54 -5.92 8.49
CA LYS A 22 -7.66 -5.80 7.57
C LYS A 22 -7.38 -4.71 6.55
N PHE A 23 -7.59 -5.00 5.27
CA PHE A 23 -7.62 -3.99 4.23
C PHE A 23 -8.79 -3.01 4.45
N THR A 24 -8.52 -1.72 4.36
CA THR A 24 -9.55 -0.68 4.56
C THR A 24 -9.96 -0.02 3.24
N SER A 25 -9.00 0.45 2.46
CA SER A 25 -9.26 1.07 1.16
C SER A 25 -7.98 1.20 0.35
N ALA A 26 -8.12 1.46 -0.95
CA ALA A 26 -7.01 1.90 -1.78
C ALA A 26 -7.43 3.07 -2.65
N ASN A 27 -6.46 3.93 -2.97
CA ASN A 27 -6.65 5.07 -3.85
C ASN A 27 -5.53 5.10 -4.89
N LEU A 28 -5.89 5.43 -6.13
CA LEU A 28 -4.95 5.60 -7.24
C LEU A 28 -5.14 6.98 -7.86
N GLY A 29 -4.06 7.74 -7.96
CA GLY A 29 -3.96 8.91 -8.83
C GLY A 29 -3.06 8.61 -10.02
N ILE A 30 -3.50 9.00 -11.22
CA ILE A 30 -2.74 8.89 -12.45
C ILE A 30 -2.60 10.30 -13.05
N ASN A 31 -1.36 10.76 -13.19
CA ASN A 31 -1.02 11.96 -13.95
C ASN A 31 -0.71 11.57 -15.39
N ASP A 32 -1.74 11.56 -16.23
CA ASP A 32 -1.64 11.22 -17.64
C ASP A 32 -2.37 12.26 -18.51
N PRO A 33 -1.64 13.24 -19.07
CA PRO A 33 -2.22 14.24 -19.97
C PRO A 33 -2.83 13.66 -21.25
N SER A 34 -2.45 12.43 -21.66
CA SER A 34 -2.97 11.79 -22.86
C SER A 34 -4.34 11.12 -22.64
N GLY A 35 -4.64 10.74 -21.40
CA GLY A 35 -5.84 9.98 -21.02
C GLY A 35 -5.81 8.48 -21.38
N GLU A 36 -4.82 8.02 -22.15
CA GLU A 36 -4.72 6.61 -22.58
C GLU A 36 -4.46 5.65 -21.42
N ILE A 37 -3.63 6.06 -20.46
CA ILE A 37 -3.31 5.29 -19.26
C ILE A 37 -4.56 5.25 -18.37
N VAL A 38 -5.23 6.38 -18.18
CA VAL A 38 -6.48 6.44 -17.40
C VAL A 38 -7.52 5.47 -17.97
N ALA A 39 -7.75 5.49 -19.30
CA ALA A 39 -8.69 4.58 -19.95
C ALA A 39 -8.30 3.10 -19.85
N ARG A 40 -7.00 2.77 -19.75
CA ARG A 40 -6.54 1.40 -19.46
C ARG A 40 -6.89 0.98 -18.03
N TYR A 41 -6.63 1.85 -17.05
CA TYR A 41 -6.92 1.57 -15.65
C TYR A 41 -8.43 1.55 -15.36
N GLU A 42 -9.25 2.34 -16.04
CA GLU A 42 -10.72 2.26 -15.93
C GLU A 42 -11.25 0.88 -16.33
N ARG A 43 -10.69 0.29 -17.39
CA ARG A 43 -11.02 -1.09 -17.81
C ARG A 43 -10.53 -2.13 -16.80
N LEU A 44 -9.37 -1.90 -16.18
CA LEU A 44 -8.78 -2.82 -15.20
C LEU A 44 -9.57 -2.85 -13.89
N VAL A 45 -9.96 -1.66 -13.40
CA VAL A 45 -10.72 -1.47 -12.15
C VAL A 45 -12.21 -1.78 -12.37
N GLY A 46 -12.72 -1.57 -13.58
CA GLY A 46 -14.13 -1.75 -13.93
C GLY A 46 -15.02 -0.58 -13.52
N THR A 47 -14.44 0.59 -13.26
CA THR A 47 -15.16 1.82 -12.91
C THR A 47 -14.52 3.02 -13.60
N PRO A 48 -15.30 4.04 -13.98
CA PRO A 48 -14.74 5.30 -14.46
C PRO A 48 -13.92 6.00 -13.39
N SER A 49 -12.88 6.71 -13.81
CA SER A 49 -12.09 7.57 -12.96
C SER A 49 -12.78 8.93 -12.76
N ARG A 50 -12.39 9.64 -11.72
CA ARG A 50 -12.76 11.05 -11.50
C ARG A 50 -11.51 11.91 -11.62
N ASN A 51 -11.31 12.54 -12.78
CA ASN A 51 -10.11 13.33 -13.09
C ASN A 51 -8.80 12.53 -12.92
N GLY A 52 -8.76 11.30 -13.46
CA GLY A 52 -7.60 10.41 -13.34
C GLY A 52 -7.40 9.80 -11.96
N ARG A 53 -8.43 9.87 -11.09
CA ARG A 53 -8.41 9.30 -9.73
C ARG A 53 -9.41 8.16 -9.58
N PHE A 54 -8.99 7.12 -8.87
CA PHE A 54 -9.83 6.03 -8.40
C PHE A 54 -9.77 6.04 -6.88
N ASP A 55 -10.90 6.29 -6.25
CA ASP A 55 -11.01 6.38 -4.79
C ASP A 55 -11.76 5.15 -4.26
N ALA A 56 -11.46 4.76 -3.02
CA ALA A 56 -12.15 3.66 -2.31
C ALA A 56 -12.18 2.32 -3.07
N MET A 57 -11.08 1.98 -3.75
CA MET A 57 -10.94 0.70 -4.45
C MET A 57 -10.90 -0.47 -3.46
N THR A 58 -11.37 -1.63 -3.92
CA THR A 58 -11.21 -2.91 -3.19
C THR A 58 -9.76 -3.39 -3.23
N LEU A 59 -9.44 -4.37 -2.37
CA LEU A 59 -8.11 -4.99 -2.38
C LEU A 59 -7.79 -5.57 -3.76
N GLU A 60 -8.69 -6.37 -4.32
CA GLU A 60 -8.50 -6.99 -5.63
C GLU A 60 -8.28 -5.95 -6.75
N GLN A 61 -9.06 -4.87 -6.77
CA GLN A 61 -8.87 -3.78 -7.74
C GLN A 61 -7.49 -3.15 -7.58
N SER A 62 -7.07 -2.90 -6.35
CA SER A 62 -5.76 -2.31 -6.08
C SER A 62 -4.59 -3.24 -6.41
N GLU A 63 -4.73 -4.55 -6.18
CA GLU A 63 -3.71 -5.55 -6.54
C GLU A 63 -3.52 -5.63 -8.05
N ARG A 64 -4.62 -5.61 -8.83
CA ARG A 64 -4.54 -5.51 -10.29
C ARG A 64 -3.81 -4.24 -10.74
N CYS A 65 -4.09 -3.11 -10.10
CA CYS A 65 -3.40 -1.84 -10.38
C CYS A 65 -1.90 -1.89 -10.06
N ILE A 66 -1.49 -2.62 -9.02
CA ILE A 66 -0.08 -2.85 -8.68
C ILE A 66 0.60 -3.69 -9.75
N ASP A 67 -0.02 -4.78 -10.18
CA ASP A 67 0.52 -5.65 -11.22
C ASP A 67 0.72 -4.87 -12.54
N GLU A 68 -0.24 -4.03 -12.89
CA GLU A 68 -0.13 -3.16 -14.07
C GLU A 68 0.94 -2.08 -13.90
N LEU A 69 1.05 -1.48 -12.71
CA LEU A 69 2.12 -0.52 -12.40
C LEU A 69 3.50 -1.16 -12.53
N ILE A 70 3.68 -2.38 -12.03
CA ILE A 70 4.93 -3.12 -12.13
C ILE A 70 5.31 -3.32 -13.61
N ARG A 71 4.34 -3.70 -14.46
CA ARG A 71 4.57 -3.81 -15.91
C ARG A 71 4.98 -2.48 -16.52
N ASP A 72 4.27 -1.41 -16.20
CA ASP A 72 4.57 -0.07 -16.72
C ASP A 72 6.00 0.39 -16.32
N GLU A 73 6.39 0.19 -15.06
CA GLU A 73 7.74 0.50 -14.57
C GLU A 73 8.84 -0.28 -15.30
N THR A 74 8.59 -1.54 -15.65
CA THR A 74 9.55 -2.35 -16.42
C THR A 74 9.63 -1.95 -17.90
N SER A 75 8.56 -1.38 -18.46
CA SER A 75 8.47 -1.03 -19.86
C SER A 75 9.17 0.30 -20.20
N VAL A 76 9.07 1.30 -19.31
CA VAL A 76 9.59 2.64 -19.54
C VAL A 76 10.16 3.20 -18.24
N ALA A 77 11.44 3.60 -18.28
CA ALA A 77 12.09 4.26 -17.16
C ALA A 77 11.32 5.54 -16.75
N GLY A 78 10.96 5.64 -15.48
CA GLY A 78 10.25 6.79 -14.93
C GLY A 78 8.72 6.75 -15.05
N ALA A 79 8.13 5.69 -15.62
CA ALA A 79 6.67 5.53 -15.68
C ALA A 79 6.02 5.60 -14.28
N ALA A 80 6.69 5.07 -13.26
CA ALA A 80 6.32 5.12 -11.84
C ALA A 80 5.89 6.53 -11.36
N SER A 81 6.56 7.58 -11.87
CA SER A 81 6.33 8.96 -11.41
C SER A 81 4.96 9.52 -11.79
N ARG A 82 4.25 8.86 -12.71
CA ARG A 82 2.88 9.22 -13.12
C ARG A 82 1.83 8.67 -12.18
N PHE A 83 2.19 7.73 -11.30
CA PHE A 83 1.26 7.03 -10.45
C PHE A 83 1.45 7.41 -8.99
N SER A 84 0.35 7.48 -8.26
CA SER A 84 0.32 7.55 -6.81
C SER A 84 -0.73 6.56 -6.33
N LEU A 85 -0.31 5.35 -6.00
CA LEU A 85 -1.18 4.32 -5.44
C LEU A 85 -0.92 4.20 -3.93
N ALA A 86 -1.97 4.26 -3.12
CA ALA A 86 -1.90 4.00 -1.69
C ALA A 86 -2.88 2.89 -1.32
N GLN A 87 -2.40 1.84 -0.63
CA GLN A 87 -3.25 0.84 0.01
C GLN A 87 -3.20 1.03 1.52
N SER A 88 -4.37 1.16 2.13
CA SER A 88 -4.55 1.37 3.56
C SER A 88 -5.01 0.09 4.24
N PHE A 89 -4.47 -0.15 5.42
CA PHE A 89 -4.75 -1.30 6.26
C PHE A 89 -4.92 -0.85 7.71
N GLN A 90 -5.83 -1.52 8.41
CA GLN A 90 -5.91 -1.47 9.86
C GLN A 90 -5.18 -2.68 10.42
N VAL A 91 -4.30 -2.46 11.39
CA VAL A 91 -3.64 -3.53 12.15
C VAL A 91 -4.35 -3.67 13.48
N THR A 92 -4.89 -4.85 13.74
CA THR A 92 -5.60 -5.17 14.99
C THR A 92 -4.71 -5.91 15.96
N LYS A 93 -3.67 -6.61 15.47
CA LYS A 93 -2.66 -7.25 16.31
C LYS A 93 -1.26 -7.20 15.70
N TRP A 94 -0.28 -6.82 16.51
CA TRP A 94 1.15 -6.94 16.19
C TRP A 94 1.72 -8.27 16.72
N ARG A 95 2.78 -8.77 16.09
CA ARG A 95 3.67 -9.79 16.66
C ARG A 95 4.81 -9.07 17.38
N ILE A 96 4.86 -9.23 18.71
CA ILE A 96 5.90 -8.64 19.57
C ILE A 96 6.57 -9.79 20.33
N ASP A 97 7.87 -9.99 20.12
CA ASP A 97 8.65 -11.07 20.77
C ASP A 97 7.99 -12.47 20.66
N GLY A 98 7.34 -12.73 19.52
CA GLY A 98 6.63 -13.98 19.25
C GLY A 98 5.24 -14.09 19.88
N GLN A 99 4.77 -13.07 20.60
CA GLN A 99 3.43 -12.97 21.16
C GLN A 99 2.54 -12.04 20.33
N GLU A 100 1.22 -12.24 20.39
CA GLU A 100 0.26 -11.32 19.79
C GLU A 100 -0.11 -10.19 20.76
N ALA A 101 -0.03 -8.95 20.31
CA ALA A 101 -0.42 -7.77 21.09
C ALA A 101 -1.50 -6.98 20.33
N SER A 102 -2.64 -6.74 21.01
CA SER A 102 -3.77 -6.00 20.44
C SER A 102 -3.42 -4.53 20.20
N THR A 103 -4.01 -3.94 19.16
CA THR A 103 -3.74 -2.55 18.79
C THR A 103 -4.87 -1.95 17.95
N GLN A 104 -4.82 -0.63 17.74
CA GLN A 104 -5.62 0.12 16.76
C GLN A 104 -4.72 0.87 15.78
N SER A 105 -3.64 0.22 15.36
CA SER A 105 -2.66 0.81 14.44
C SER A 105 -3.16 0.82 13.00
N SER A 106 -2.52 1.64 12.15
CA SER A 106 -2.80 1.65 10.71
C SER A 106 -1.51 1.64 9.90
N LEU A 107 -1.57 1.03 8.72
CA LEU A 107 -0.49 0.95 7.75
C LEU A 107 -0.97 1.48 6.41
N ILE A 108 -0.12 2.25 5.73
CA ILE A 108 -0.35 2.66 4.35
C ILE A 108 0.93 2.42 3.56
N ILE A 109 0.85 1.56 2.55
CA ILE A 109 1.91 1.36 1.57
C ILE A 109 1.61 2.22 0.33
N HIS A 110 2.58 3.05 -0.03
CA HIS A 110 2.55 3.94 -1.18
C HIS A 110 3.44 3.37 -2.29
N TYR A 111 2.96 3.44 -3.53
CA TYR A 111 3.67 3.03 -4.75
C TYR A 111 3.70 4.18 -5.77
N GLY A 112 4.64 4.13 -6.71
CA GLY A 112 4.78 5.12 -7.79
C GLY A 112 5.70 6.28 -7.40
N GLN A 113 5.19 7.52 -7.43
CA GLN A 113 5.98 8.75 -7.34
C GLN A 113 6.78 8.88 -6.03
N LEU A 114 6.22 8.48 -4.88
CA LEU A 114 6.86 8.55 -3.56
C LEU A 114 6.61 7.25 -2.79
N PRO A 115 7.31 6.16 -3.17
CA PRO A 115 7.03 4.85 -2.61
C PRO A 115 7.60 4.75 -1.19
N CYS A 116 6.72 4.52 -0.22
CA CYS A 116 7.08 4.38 1.19
C CYS A 116 6.03 3.57 1.94
N LEU A 117 6.43 2.98 3.07
CA LEU A 117 5.51 2.46 4.07
C LEU A 117 5.36 3.52 5.15
N SER A 118 4.12 3.90 5.45
CA SER A 118 3.78 4.80 6.55
C SER A 118 2.90 4.07 7.54
N THR A 119 3.06 4.39 8.82
CA THR A 119 2.32 3.73 9.90
C THR A 119 1.90 4.75 10.95
N PHE A 120 0.73 4.54 11.55
CA PHE A 120 0.36 5.14 12.82
C PHE A 120 0.24 4.03 13.85
N LEU A 121 0.98 4.17 14.95
CA LEU A 121 1.06 3.17 16.00
C LEU A 121 0.25 3.61 17.21
N GLN A 122 -0.54 2.69 17.76
CA GLN A 122 -1.34 2.92 18.96
C GLN A 122 -1.27 1.72 19.89
N PHE A 123 -0.80 1.94 21.11
CA PHE A 123 -0.59 0.90 22.13
C PHE A 123 -1.23 1.29 23.46
N GLU A 124 -1.46 0.32 24.32
CA GLU A 124 -2.00 0.56 25.66
C GLU A 124 -0.90 0.96 26.66
N SER A 125 0.36 0.61 26.38
CA SER A 125 1.52 0.89 27.23
C SER A 125 2.75 1.37 26.44
N VAL A 126 3.71 1.97 27.15
CA VAL A 126 4.98 2.44 26.56
C VAL A 126 5.89 1.25 26.26
N GLU A 127 5.84 0.21 27.08
CA GLU A 127 6.63 -1.02 26.92
C GLU A 127 6.27 -1.76 25.61
N GLU A 128 4.99 -1.77 25.25
CA GLU A 128 4.52 -2.26 23.94
C GLU A 128 5.09 -1.43 22.79
N PHE A 129 5.08 -0.11 22.92
CA PHE A 129 5.64 0.79 21.91
C PHE A 129 7.15 0.58 21.73
N GLU A 130 7.92 0.53 22.82
CA GLU A 130 9.37 0.30 22.78
C GLU A 130 9.73 -1.06 22.16
N SER A 131 8.89 -2.07 22.38
CA SER A 131 9.08 -3.40 21.80
C SER A 131 8.80 -3.40 20.29
N VAL A 132 7.74 -2.73 19.84
CA VAL A 132 7.47 -2.57 18.39
C VAL A 132 8.50 -1.68 17.70
N GLN A 133 9.06 -0.68 18.40
CA GLN A 133 10.13 0.14 17.85
C GLN A 133 11.33 -0.71 17.41
N LYS A 134 11.65 -1.80 18.14
CA LYS A 134 12.73 -2.73 17.75
C LYS A 134 12.43 -3.55 16.50
N VAL A 135 11.15 -3.69 16.13
CA VAL A 135 10.72 -4.39 14.90
C VAL A 135 10.73 -3.45 13.69
N LEU A 136 10.62 -2.13 13.93
CA LEU A 136 10.54 -1.10 12.90
C LEU A 136 11.87 -0.40 12.59
N ALA A 137 12.88 -0.53 13.47
CA ALA A 137 14.22 0.05 13.33
C ALA A 137 15.19 -0.91 12.61
#